data_AF-A0A519WX82-F1
#
_entry.id   AF-A0A519WX82-F1
#
_cell.length_a   1.000
_cell.length_b   1.000
_cell.length_c   1.000
_cell.angle_alpha   90.00
_cell.angle_beta   90.00
_cell.angle_gamma   90.00
#
_symmetry.space_group_name_H-M   'P 1'
#
loop_
_entity.id
_entity.type
_entity.pdbx_description
1 polymer ?
#
loop_
_entity_poly.entity_id
_entity_poly.type
_entity_poly.pdbx_seq_one_letter_code
_entity_poly.pdbx_strand_id
1 'polypeptide(L)'
;MNKAAVVIPFYKNSLNSDEKTSLHQGLDILAGHPIIAIKPHSLDLTFLDPIKFDQVISFDNKYFQDIHGYNQLMLSTEFYRAFLSYEYMLIYQLDAFVFSDQLHYWCDQNYDYIGAPWLYPENNAALHLIYTFKSFLFGTVNWQSNGVPKKKQFYNKVGNGGFSLRRVQKFHDLSIKFANLAAEYLAKQKHEFNEDIFWSIAINRTKKNLLIPKYRTALKFAFETLPERAYKLNHHELPFGCHAWEKELDFWKPHMQKFIK
;
A
#
# COMPACT_ATOMS: atom_id res chain seq x y z
N MET A 1 -11.88 17.40 11.45
CA MET A 1 -11.30 16.14 10.95
C MET A 1 -9.99 16.50 10.28
N ASN A 2 -8.89 15.84 10.63
CA ASN A 2 -7.58 16.11 10.03
C ASN A 2 -7.54 15.51 8.61
N LYS A 3 -6.84 16.16 7.67
CA LYS A 3 -6.87 15.73 6.27
C LYS A 3 -6.20 14.37 6.06
N ALA A 4 -4.97 14.20 6.51
CA ALA A 4 -4.25 12.93 6.42
C ALA A 4 -3.33 12.69 7.63
N ALA A 5 -3.02 11.42 7.88
CA ALA A 5 -1.92 10.99 8.75
C ALA A 5 -0.98 10.05 7.98
N VAL A 6 0.31 10.07 8.31
CA VAL A 6 1.31 9.09 7.89
C VAL A 6 1.40 8.02 8.95
N VAL A 7 1.21 6.76 8.58
CA VAL A 7 1.13 5.63 9.50
C VAL A 7 2.27 4.66 9.22
N ILE A 8 3.19 4.54 10.17
CA ILE A 8 4.43 3.76 10.04
C ILE A 8 4.36 2.54 10.96
N PRO A 9 4.29 1.31 10.42
CA PRO A 9 4.32 0.10 11.22
C PRO A 9 5.73 -0.31 11.66
N PHE A 10 5.87 -0.60 12.95
CA PHE A 10 7.08 -1.12 13.58
C PHE A 10 6.81 -2.49 14.20
N TYR A 11 7.68 -3.44 13.93
CA TYR A 11 7.55 -4.83 14.41
C TYR A 11 8.88 -5.48 14.78
N LYS A 12 9.99 -4.71 14.73
CA LYS A 12 11.35 -5.16 15.06
C LYS A 12 11.92 -4.29 16.19
N ASN A 13 12.81 -4.88 16.99
CA ASN A 13 13.55 -4.19 18.06
C ASN A 13 14.75 -3.36 17.54
N SER A 14 15.02 -3.42 16.24
CA SER A 14 16.08 -2.66 15.58
C SER A 14 15.74 -2.49 14.10
N LEU A 15 16.31 -1.44 13.49
CA LEU A 15 16.21 -1.19 12.05
C LEU A 15 17.52 -1.52 11.36
N ASN A 16 17.45 -2.11 10.17
CA ASN A 16 18.58 -2.23 9.27
C ASN A 16 18.92 -0.88 8.59
N SER A 17 19.96 -0.83 7.76
CA SER A 17 20.39 0.40 7.07
C SER A 17 19.31 0.99 6.16
N ASP A 18 18.59 0.12 5.46
CA ASP A 18 17.61 0.50 4.45
C ASP A 18 16.35 1.04 5.14
N GLU A 19 15.90 0.38 6.20
CA GLU A 19 14.80 0.82 7.06
C GLU A 19 15.09 2.17 7.74
N LYS A 20 16.33 2.39 8.21
CA LYS A 20 16.75 3.69 8.74
C LYS A 20 16.72 4.77 7.66
N THR A 21 17.15 4.44 6.45
CA THR A 21 17.13 5.36 5.31
C THR A 21 15.68 5.76 4.97
N SER A 22 14.79 4.77 4.84
CA SER A 22 13.36 4.99 4.62
C SER A 22 12.71 5.78 5.73
N LEU A 23 13.03 5.49 7.01
CA LEU A 23 12.48 6.22 8.15
C LEU A 23 12.91 7.69 8.13
N HIS A 24 14.21 7.98 8.02
CA HIS A 24 14.69 9.37 7.97
C HIS A 24 14.13 10.13 6.78
N GLN A 25 14.07 9.50 5.60
CA GLN A 25 13.47 10.11 4.41
C GLN A 25 12.01 10.46 4.65
N GLY A 26 11.23 9.53 5.21
CA GLY A 26 9.82 9.73 5.51
C GLY A 26 9.61 10.87 6.51
N LEU A 27 10.41 10.90 7.58
CA LEU A 27 10.34 11.95 8.60
C LEU A 27 10.71 13.33 8.06
N ASP A 28 11.65 13.43 7.12
CA ASP A 28 12.07 14.70 6.51
C ASP A 28 11.04 15.19 5.49
N ILE A 29 10.70 14.36 4.50
CA ILE A 29 9.82 14.75 3.40
C ILE A 29 8.36 14.92 3.86
N LEU A 30 7.87 14.12 4.79
CA LEU A 30 6.48 14.15 5.24
C LEU A 30 6.28 14.90 6.57
N ALA A 31 7.28 15.68 7.02
CA ALA A 31 7.25 16.43 8.28
C ALA A 31 6.05 17.37 8.45
N GLY A 32 5.41 17.77 7.35
CA GLY A 32 4.21 18.63 7.36
C GLY A 32 2.91 17.93 7.78
N HIS A 33 2.95 16.60 8.01
CA HIS A 33 1.77 15.79 8.32
C HIS A 33 1.96 15.05 9.64
N PRO A 34 0.87 14.75 10.39
CA PRO A 34 0.97 13.91 11.58
C PRO A 34 1.57 12.54 11.27
N ILE A 35 2.64 12.18 11.97
CA ILE A 35 3.35 10.92 11.83
C ILE A 35 3.03 10.03 13.02
N ILE A 36 2.36 8.91 12.75
CA ILE A 36 1.84 7.98 13.74
C ILE A 36 2.56 6.64 13.61
N ALA A 37 3.24 6.23 14.67
CA ALA A 37 3.80 4.89 14.75
C ALA A 37 2.73 3.89 15.18
N ILE A 38 2.63 2.75 14.50
CA ILE A 38 1.86 1.59 14.96
C ILE A 38 2.79 0.45 15.32
N LYS A 39 2.50 -0.29 16.39
CA LYS A 39 3.36 -1.37 16.89
C LYS A 39 2.58 -2.46 17.62
N PRO A 40 3.17 -3.63 17.87
CA PRO A 40 2.61 -4.57 18.84
C PRO A 40 2.72 -4.00 20.27
N HIS A 41 1.85 -4.43 21.19
CA HIS A 41 1.95 -4.09 22.61
C HIS A 41 3.33 -4.43 23.19
N SER A 42 3.93 -5.54 22.78
CA SER A 42 5.21 -6.04 23.29
C SER A 42 6.45 -5.27 22.84
N LEU A 43 6.36 -4.42 21.80
CA LEU A 43 7.51 -3.69 21.28
C LEU A 43 7.69 -2.35 22.01
N ASP A 44 8.91 -2.04 22.40
CA ASP A 44 9.31 -0.72 22.89
C ASP A 44 10.07 0.02 21.78
N LEU A 45 9.77 1.31 21.56
CA LEU A 45 10.37 2.13 20.50
C LEU A 45 11.51 3.03 21.01
N THR A 46 11.98 2.88 22.24
CA THR A 46 13.11 3.63 22.83
C THR A 46 14.40 3.53 22.01
N PHE A 47 14.60 2.44 21.26
CA PHE A 47 15.75 2.31 20.35
C PHE A 47 15.73 3.31 19.18
N LEU A 48 14.61 4.01 18.96
CA LEU A 48 14.46 5.08 17.97
C LEU A 48 14.71 6.48 18.55
N ASP A 49 14.99 6.63 19.85
CA ASP A 49 15.28 7.95 20.42
C ASP A 49 16.51 8.58 19.71
N PRO A 50 16.45 9.88 19.33
CA PRO A 50 15.48 10.88 19.77
C PRO A 50 14.24 11.08 18.87
N ILE A 51 13.96 10.20 17.91
CA ILE A 51 12.82 10.35 16.98
C ILE A 51 11.51 10.49 17.76
N LYS A 52 10.72 11.52 17.43
CA LYS A 52 9.41 11.77 18.02
C LYS A 52 8.31 11.54 16.98
N PHE A 53 7.27 10.82 17.41
CA PHE A 53 6.04 10.62 16.67
C PHE A 53 4.93 11.43 17.33
N ASP A 54 3.99 11.95 16.54
CA ASP A 54 2.82 12.66 17.06
C ASP A 54 1.93 11.76 17.91
N GLN A 55 1.89 10.46 17.56
CA GLN A 55 1.18 9.44 18.31
C GLN A 55 1.85 8.07 18.12
N VAL A 56 1.73 7.22 19.15
CA VAL A 56 2.06 5.79 19.08
C VAL A 56 0.81 5.00 19.43
N ILE A 57 0.36 4.15 18.51
CA ILE A 57 -0.81 3.28 18.71
C ILE A 57 -0.34 1.82 18.77
N SER A 58 -0.77 1.08 19.78
CA SER A 58 -0.43 -0.33 19.92
C SER A 58 -1.62 -1.22 19.59
N PHE A 59 -1.37 -2.32 18.89
CA PHE A 59 -2.35 -3.38 18.64
C PHE A 59 -1.83 -4.73 19.18
N ASP A 60 -2.68 -5.75 19.13
CA ASP A 60 -2.35 -7.12 19.54
C ASP A 60 -1.07 -7.63 18.83
N ASN A 61 -0.19 -8.27 19.58
CA ASN A 61 1.08 -8.81 19.11
C ASN A 61 0.91 -9.75 17.92
N LYS A 62 -0.21 -10.50 17.86
CA LYS A 62 -0.50 -11.45 16.78
C LYS A 62 -0.47 -10.79 15.38
N TYR A 63 -0.78 -9.51 15.29
CA TYR A 63 -0.82 -8.78 14.03
C TYR A 63 0.55 -8.49 13.43
N PHE A 64 1.62 -8.66 14.21
CA PHE A 64 2.98 -8.31 13.80
C PHE A 64 3.91 -9.53 13.79
N GLN A 65 3.36 -10.74 13.91
CA GLN A 65 4.14 -11.99 13.90
C GLN A 65 4.61 -12.38 12.50
N ASP A 66 3.77 -12.17 11.50
CA ASP A 66 4.04 -12.51 10.10
C ASP A 66 3.13 -11.72 9.15
N ILE A 67 3.25 -12.00 7.84
CA ILE A 67 2.43 -11.39 6.78
C ILE A 67 0.94 -11.70 6.99
N HIS A 68 0.60 -12.88 7.52
CA HIS A 68 -0.80 -13.25 7.75
C HIS A 68 -1.40 -12.42 8.88
N GLY A 69 -0.69 -12.25 9.99
CA GLY A 69 -1.04 -11.34 11.07
C GLY A 69 -1.23 -9.90 10.57
N TYR A 70 -0.32 -9.42 9.73
CA TYR A 70 -0.44 -8.08 9.16
C TYR A 70 -1.69 -7.93 8.28
N ASN A 71 -1.99 -8.93 7.45
CA ASN A 71 -3.22 -8.98 6.66
C ASN A 71 -4.46 -8.94 7.56
N GLN A 72 -4.46 -9.65 8.70
CA GLN A 72 -5.57 -9.58 9.65
C GLN A 72 -5.78 -8.15 10.17
N LEU A 73 -4.70 -7.44 10.55
CA LEU A 73 -4.79 -6.06 11.00
C LEU A 73 -5.36 -5.15 9.91
N MET A 74 -4.82 -5.23 8.69
CA MET A 74 -5.24 -4.40 7.56
C MET A 74 -6.68 -4.67 7.08
N LEU A 75 -7.26 -5.82 7.43
CA LEU A 75 -8.65 -6.16 7.16
C LEU A 75 -9.58 -5.90 8.36
N SER A 76 -9.03 -5.58 9.53
CA SER A 76 -9.80 -5.42 10.77
C SER A 76 -10.49 -4.06 10.86
N THR A 77 -11.67 -4.03 11.49
CA THR A 77 -12.35 -2.79 11.83
C THR A 77 -11.62 -1.97 12.88
N GLU A 78 -10.95 -2.63 13.83
CA GLU A 78 -10.23 -1.95 14.91
C GLU A 78 -9.08 -1.09 14.37
N PHE A 79 -8.40 -1.52 13.32
CA PHE A 79 -7.35 -0.74 12.68
C PHE A 79 -7.89 0.60 12.19
N TYR A 80 -8.91 0.59 11.33
CA TYR A 80 -9.47 1.83 10.77
C TYR A 80 -10.20 2.67 11.82
N ARG A 81 -10.79 2.04 12.84
CA ARG A 81 -11.43 2.75 13.95
C ARG A 81 -10.44 3.66 14.68
N ALA A 82 -9.19 3.22 14.84
CA ALA A 82 -8.14 4.00 15.52
C ALA A 82 -7.78 5.31 14.80
N PHE A 83 -8.16 5.48 13.53
CA PHE A 83 -7.81 6.64 12.71
C PHE A 83 -9.00 7.47 12.24
N LEU A 84 -10.20 7.26 12.79
CA LEU A 84 -11.44 7.97 12.36
C LEU A 84 -11.38 9.50 12.51
N SER A 85 -10.39 10.05 13.24
CA SER A 85 -10.12 11.50 13.28
C SER A 85 -9.53 12.06 11.99
N TYR A 86 -9.08 11.20 11.06
CA TYR A 86 -8.45 11.55 9.80
C TYR A 86 -9.34 11.18 8.61
N GLU A 87 -9.34 12.01 7.54
CA GLU A 87 -10.01 11.64 6.29
C GLU A 87 -9.26 10.53 5.57
N TYR A 88 -7.93 10.68 5.52
CA TYR A 88 -7.02 9.77 4.85
C TYR A 88 -5.92 9.28 5.78
N MET A 89 -5.39 8.10 5.47
CA MET A 89 -4.15 7.61 6.05
C MET A 89 -3.23 7.12 4.92
N LEU A 90 -1.96 7.53 4.97
CA LEU A 90 -0.89 6.99 4.16
C LEU A 90 -0.18 5.91 4.97
N ILE A 91 -0.33 4.65 4.59
CA ILE A 91 0.53 3.59 5.10
C ILE A 91 1.91 3.76 4.47
N TYR A 92 2.94 3.82 5.32
CA TYR A 92 4.35 3.96 4.95
C TYR A 92 5.18 2.91 5.68
N GLN A 93 5.40 1.76 5.05
CA GLN A 93 6.29 0.71 5.55
C GLN A 93 7.76 1.11 5.36
N LEU A 94 8.67 0.51 6.13
CA LEU A 94 10.09 0.88 6.10
C LEU A 94 10.88 0.28 4.93
N ASP A 95 10.23 -0.51 4.09
CA ASP A 95 10.64 -0.88 2.73
C ASP A 95 10.02 0.04 1.65
N ALA A 96 9.37 1.14 2.06
CA ALA A 96 8.93 2.21 1.18
C ALA A 96 9.87 3.42 1.21
N PHE A 97 9.86 4.22 0.14
CA PHE A 97 10.65 5.46 0.05
C PHE A 97 9.82 6.56 -0.61
N VAL A 98 9.86 7.77 -0.05
CA VAL A 98 9.13 8.94 -0.57
C VAL A 98 10.08 9.93 -1.23
N PHE A 99 9.76 10.40 -2.45
CA PHE A 99 10.63 11.28 -3.23
C PHE A 99 10.28 12.76 -3.08
N SER A 100 9.04 13.09 -2.77
CA SER A 100 8.55 14.47 -2.60
C SER A 100 7.27 14.46 -1.78
N ASP A 101 6.92 15.55 -1.10
CA ASP A 101 5.62 15.62 -0.42
C ASP A 101 4.50 15.92 -1.43
N GLN A 102 3.63 14.93 -1.66
CA GLN A 102 2.43 15.05 -2.48
C GLN A 102 1.18 14.58 -1.75
N LEU A 103 1.23 14.39 -0.42
CA LEU A 103 0.17 13.70 0.31
C LEU A 103 -1.18 14.42 0.20
N HIS A 104 -1.21 15.74 0.41
CA HIS A 104 -2.43 16.53 0.26
C HIS A 104 -2.95 16.55 -1.18
N TYR A 105 -2.07 16.63 -2.18
CA TYR A 105 -2.46 16.55 -3.59
C TYR A 105 -3.23 15.25 -3.87
N TRP A 106 -2.75 14.11 -3.34
CA TRP A 106 -3.40 12.81 -3.53
C TRP A 106 -4.71 12.68 -2.77
N CYS A 107 -4.83 13.28 -1.59
CA CYS A 107 -6.11 13.38 -0.88
C CYS A 107 -7.14 14.16 -1.72
N ASP A 108 -6.73 15.26 -2.35
CA ASP A 108 -7.62 16.11 -3.16
C ASP A 108 -8.08 15.44 -4.47
N GLN A 109 -7.43 14.34 -4.88
CA GLN A 109 -7.90 13.53 -6.01
C GLN A 109 -9.14 12.69 -5.69
N ASN A 110 -9.57 12.65 -4.41
CA ASN A 110 -10.79 12.00 -3.95
C ASN A 110 -10.88 10.48 -4.16
N TYR A 111 -9.77 9.80 -4.48
CA TYR A 111 -9.73 8.34 -4.50
C TYR A 111 -9.96 7.77 -3.10
N ASP A 112 -10.58 6.59 -3.01
CA ASP A 112 -10.73 5.89 -1.73
C ASP A 112 -9.49 5.06 -1.42
N TYR A 113 -8.87 4.48 -2.45
CA TYR A 113 -7.66 3.66 -2.33
C TYR A 113 -6.73 3.87 -3.52
N ILE A 114 -5.45 4.10 -3.24
CA ILE A 114 -4.39 4.18 -4.24
C ILE A 114 -3.07 3.66 -3.65
N GLY A 115 -2.33 2.89 -4.46
CA GLY A 115 -1.00 2.38 -4.19
C GLY A 115 -0.29 2.12 -5.53
N ALA A 116 0.75 1.29 -5.55
CA ALA A 116 1.45 0.95 -6.79
C ALA A 116 0.60 0.03 -7.69
N PRO A 117 0.66 0.20 -9.02
CA PRO A 117 -0.02 -0.73 -9.94
C PRO A 117 0.77 -2.02 -10.15
N TRP A 118 0.08 -3.16 -10.18
CA TRP A 118 0.65 -4.44 -10.62
C TRP A 118 0.75 -4.47 -12.14
N LEU A 119 1.87 -3.99 -12.67
CA LEU A 119 2.07 -3.85 -14.12
C LEU A 119 2.08 -5.21 -14.83
N TYR A 120 1.48 -5.24 -16.01
CA TYR A 120 1.65 -6.37 -16.92
C TYR A 120 3.09 -6.40 -17.45
N PRO A 121 3.83 -7.53 -17.33
CA PRO A 121 5.24 -7.60 -17.72
C PRO A 121 5.51 -7.51 -19.23
N GLU A 122 4.50 -7.69 -20.09
CA GLU A 122 4.70 -7.72 -21.54
C GLU A 122 4.71 -6.31 -22.18
N ASN A 123 5.67 -6.09 -23.06
CA ASN A 123 5.79 -4.85 -23.86
C ASN A 123 4.98 -4.87 -25.17
N ASN A 124 4.30 -5.98 -25.49
CA ASN A 124 3.55 -6.11 -26.74
C ASN A 124 2.19 -5.39 -26.67
N ALA A 125 2.04 -4.32 -27.47
CA ALA A 125 0.85 -3.48 -27.51
C ALA A 125 -0.44 -4.24 -27.92
N ALA A 126 -0.33 -5.23 -28.82
CA ALA A 126 -1.47 -6.04 -29.24
C ALA A 126 -1.95 -6.97 -28.12
N LEU A 127 -1.03 -7.63 -27.43
CA LEU A 127 -1.35 -8.42 -26.22
C LEU A 127 -1.88 -7.53 -25.10
N HIS A 128 -1.34 -6.33 -24.92
CA HIS A 128 -1.87 -5.36 -23.96
C HIS A 128 -3.33 -5.01 -24.25
N LEU A 129 -3.69 -4.76 -25.51
CA LEU A 129 -5.08 -4.49 -25.90
C LEU A 129 -5.99 -5.70 -25.59
N ILE A 130 -5.57 -6.90 -26.01
CA ILE A 130 -6.31 -8.15 -25.77
C ILE A 130 -6.51 -8.40 -24.26
N TYR A 131 -5.47 -8.23 -23.45
CA TYR A 131 -5.56 -8.42 -22.01
C TYR A 131 -6.33 -7.30 -21.31
N THR A 132 -6.35 -6.08 -21.85
CA THR A 132 -7.22 -5.01 -21.35
C THR A 132 -8.69 -5.35 -21.56
N PHE A 133 -9.05 -5.83 -22.76
CA PHE A 133 -10.41 -6.32 -23.05
C PHE A 133 -10.77 -7.56 -22.23
N LYS A 134 -9.84 -8.51 -22.07
CA LYS A 134 -10.07 -9.68 -21.23
C LYS A 134 -10.16 -9.31 -19.74
N SER A 135 -9.37 -8.36 -19.24
CA SER A 135 -9.41 -7.86 -17.85
C SER A 135 -10.75 -7.19 -17.53
N PHE A 136 -11.39 -6.56 -18.51
CA PHE A 136 -12.78 -6.08 -18.38
C PHE A 136 -13.76 -7.24 -18.13
N LEU A 137 -13.65 -8.34 -18.89
CA LEU A 137 -14.46 -9.55 -18.70
C LEU A 137 -14.09 -10.36 -17.44
N PHE A 138 -12.82 -10.31 -17.02
CA PHE A 138 -12.31 -10.96 -15.81
C PHE A 138 -12.53 -10.15 -14.52
N GLY A 139 -12.99 -8.90 -14.63
CA GLY A 139 -13.26 -8.03 -13.49
C GLY A 139 -14.48 -8.49 -12.68
N THR A 140 -15.46 -9.12 -13.33
CA THR A 140 -16.74 -9.52 -12.72
C THR A 140 -16.74 -10.95 -12.17
N VAL A 141 -15.92 -11.83 -12.74
CA VAL A 141 -15.86 -13.25 -12.37
C VAL A 141 -14.51 -13.55 -11.71
N ASN A 142 -14.51 -14.29 -10.61
CA ASN A 142 -13.27 -14.74 -9.98
C ASN A 142 -12.75 -16.02 -10.64
N TRP A 143 -11.88 -15.88 -11.63
CA TRP A 143 -11.31 -17.02 -12.35
C TRP A 143 -10.25 -17.71 -11.51
N GLN A 144 -10.57 -18.88 -11.00
CA GLN A 144 -9.67 -19.65 -10.15
C GLN A 144 -9.10 -20.86 -10.88
N SER A 145 -7.93 -21.30 -10.42
CA SER A 145 -7.33 -22.60 -10.73
C SER A 145 -6.95 -23.22 -9.39
N ASN A 146 -7.48 -24.42 -9.08
CA ASN A 146 -7.25 -25.09 -7.79
C ASN A 146 -7.55 -24.18 -6.56
N GLY A 147 -8.65 -23.43 -6.62
CA GLY A 147 -9.07 -22.52 -5.54
C GLY A 147 -8.27 -21.22 -5.43
N VAL A 148 -7.33 -20.95 -6.35
CA VAL A 148 -6.47 -19.75 -6.35
C VAL A 148 -6.81 -18.85 -7.54
N PRO A 149 -7.04 -17.53 -7.33
CA PRO A 149 -7.25 -16.59 -8.42
C PRO A 149 -6.08 -16.56 -9.42
N LYS A 150 -6.39 -16.59 -10.72
CA LYS A 150 -5.35 -16.44 -11.76
C LYS A 150 -4.75 -15.04 -11.73
N LYS A 151 -3.40 -14.94 -11.71
CA LYS A 151 -2.64 -13.67 -11.70
C LYS A 151 -3.04 -12.67 -12.78
N LYS A 152 -3.51 -13.14 -13.95
CA LYS A 152 -3.96 -12.28 -15.05
C LYS A 152 -5.10 -11.33 -14.68
N GLN A 153 -5.84 -11.62 -13.61
CA GLN A 153 -6.90 -10.76 -13.08
C GLN A 153 -6.38 -9.50 -12.38
N PHE A 154 -5.10 -9.51 -11.99
CA PHE A 154 -4.48 -8.45 -11.19
C PHE A 154 -3.75 -7.42 -12.06
N TYR A 155 -3.46 -7.76 -13.32
CA TYR A 155 -2.71 -6.89 -14.22
C TYR A 155 -3.39 -5.53 -14.43
N ASN A 156 -2.59 -4.47 -14.30
CA ASN A 156 -2.99 -3.07 -14.37
C ASN A 156 -4.09 -2.69 -13.35
N LYS A 157 -4.30 -3.51 -12.32
CA LYS A 157 -5.01 -3.09 -11.11
C LYS A 157 -4.00 -2.42 -10.18
N VAL A 158 -4.55 -1.58 -9.30
CA VAL A 158 -3.80 -0.92 -8.24
C VAL A 158 -3.83 -1.83 -7.03
N GLY A 159 -2.73 -1.92 -6.31
CA GLY A 159 -2.64 -2.60 -5.02
C GLY A 159 -1.54 -1.96 -4.21
N ASN A 160 -0.87 -2.73 -3.36
CA ASN A 160 0.23 -2.33 -2.50
C ASN A 160 -0.19 -1.95 -1.07
N GLY A 161 0.06 -2.89 -0.16
CA GLY A 161 -0.20 -2.79 1.27
C GLY A 161 0.81 -1.99 2.08
N GLY A 162 1.95 -1.60 1.49
CA GLY A 162 3.08 -1.00 2.18
C GLY A 162 3.35 0.47 1.90
N PHE A 163 2.97 0.96 0.73
CA PHE A 163 2.88 2.40 0.43
C PHE A 163 1.54 2.69 -0.23
N SER A 164 0.54 3.08 0.57
CA SER A 164 -0.81 3.33 0.05
C SER A 164 -1.62 4.34 0.83
N LEU A 165 -2.43 5.10 0.11
CA LEU A 165 -3.38 6.06 0.67
C LEU A 165 -4.77 5.43 0.74
N ARG A 166 -5.43 5.53 1.91
CA ARG A 166 -6.73 4.93 2.20
C ARG A 166 -7.67 5.96 2.84
N ARG A 167 -8.90 6.08 2.32
CA ARG A 167 -9.95 6.92 2.93
C ARG A 167 -10.51 6.21 4.16
N VAL A 168 -10.21 6.73 5.35
CA VAL A 168 -10.35 5.99 6.61
C VAL A 168 -11.79 5.56 6.88
N GLN A 169 -12.74 6.50 6.82
CA GLN A 169 -14.16 6.20 7.07
C GLN A 169 -14.68 5.13 6.11
N LYS A 170 -14.28 5.20 4.84
CA LYS A 170 -14.70 4.25 3.82
C LYS A 170 -14.19 2.84 4.12
N PHE A 171 -12.91 2.71 4.48
CA PHE A 171 -12.33 1.42 4.85
C PHE A 171 -12.93 0.87 6.15
N HIS A 172 -13.18 1.72 7.14
CA HIS A 172 -13.88 1.33 8.37
C HIS A 172 -15.24 0.70 8.05
N ASP A 173 -16.09 1.37 7.30
CA ASP A 173 -17.44 0.88 7.00
C ASP A 173 -17.42 -0.40 6.15
N LEU A 174 -16.49 -0.49 5.20
CA LEU A 174 -16.32 -1.66 4.35
C LEU A 174 -15.74 -2.85 5.12
N SER A 175 -14.86 -2.64 6.10
CA SER A 175 -14.34 -3.70 6.96
C SER A 175 -15.46 -4.38 7.76
N ILE A 176 -16.43 -3.61 8.24
CA ILE A 176 -17.62 -4.13 8.92
C ILE A 176 -18.50 -4.89 7.92
N LYS A 177 -18.83 -4.24 6.80
CA LYS A 177 -19.72 -4.80 5.78
C LYS A 177 -19.23 -6.13 5.20
N PHE A 178 -17.91 -6.25 5.00
CA PHE A 178 -17.29 -7.41 4.34
C PHE A 178 -16.53 -8.32 5.32
N ALA A 179 -16.80 -8.25 6.63
CA ALA A 179 -16.12 -9.04 7.65
C ALA A 179 -16.13 -10.56 7.36
N ASN A 180 -17.25 -11.10 6.90
CA ASN A 180 -17.35 -12.53 6.55
C ASN A 180 -16.44 -12.90 5.36
N LEU A 181 -16.41 -12.08 4.31
CA LEU A 181 -15.53 -12.30 3.16
C LEU A 181 -14.06 -12.11 3.55
N ALA A 182 -13.75 -11.17 4.43
CA ALA A 182 -12.41 -10.99 4.97
C ALA A 182 -11.95 -12.24 5.74
N ALA A 183 -12.83 -12.84 6.55
CA ALA A 183 -12.54 -14.09 7.24
C ALA A 183 -12.25 -15.26 6.26
N GLU A 184 -13.01 -15.36 5.16
CA GLU A 184 -12.74 -16.35 4.09
C GLU A 184 -11.40 -16.13 3.38
N TYR A 185 -11.00 -14.87 3.20
CA TYR A 185 -9.69 -14.50 2.64
C TYR A 185 -8.58 -14.87 3.61
N LEU A 186 -8.72 -14.52 4.88
CA LEU A 186 -7.74 -14.82 5.94
C LEU A 186 -7.58 -16.31 6.19
N ALA A 187 -8.61 -17.13 5.95
CA ALA A 187 -8.48 -18.59 6.02
C ALA A 187 -7.52 -19.17 4.97
N LYS A 188 -7.12 -18.39 3.95
CA LYS A 188 -6.26 -18.83 2.85
C LYS A 188 -4.91 -18.13 2.95
N GLN A 189 -3.91 -18.85 3.45
CA GLN A 189 -2.52 -18.35 3.57
C GLN A 189 -1.77 -18.41 2.24
N LYS A 190 -2.24 -17.69 1.22
CA LYS A 190 -1.57 -17.53 -0.08
C LYS A 190 -1.58 -16.07 -0.49
N HIS A 191 -0.55 -15.65 -1.22
CA HIS A 191 -0.39 -14.25 -1.63
C HIS A 191 -1.57 -13.72 -2.45
N GLU A 192 -2.29 -14.56 -3.19
CA GLU A 192 -3.50 -14.16 -3.93
C GLU A 192 -4.70 -13.78 -3.04
N PHE A 193 -4.57 -13.96 -1.72
CA PHE A 193 -5.54 -13.59 -0.69
C PHE A 193 -5.00 -12.53 0.28
N ASN A 194 -3.90 -11.85 -0.10
CA ASN A 194 -3.43 -10.68 0.61
C ASN A 194 -4.52 -9.58 0.68
N GLU A 195 -4.39 -8.75 1.69
CA GLU A 195 -5.27 -7.61 2.00
C GLU A 195 -5.41 -6.63 0.85
N ASP A 196 -4.34 -6.35 0.11
CA ASP A 196 -4.37 -5.42 -1.01
C ASP A 196 -5.18 -5.96 -2.19
N ILE A 197 -5.14 -7.27 -2.44
CA ILE A 197 -6.02 -7.96 -3.40
C ILE A 197 -7.47 -7.97 -2.90
N PHE A 198 -7.69 -8.16 -1.60
CA PHE A 198 -9.03 -8.07 -1.03
C PHE A 198 -9.65 -6.69 -1.29
N TRP A 199 -8.93 -5.63 -0.91
CA TRP A 199 -9.40 -4.26 -1.05
C TRP A 199 -9.56 -3.85 -2.50
N SER A 200 -8.57 -4.12 -3.36
CA SER A 200 -8.63 -3.68 -4.74
C SER A 200 -9.58 -4.47 -5.61
N ILE A 201 -9.71 -5.77 -5.35
CA ILE A 201 -10.35 -6.68 -6.29
C ILE A 201 -11.57 -7.33 -5.65
N ALA A 202 -11.40 -8.09 -4.56
CA ALA A 202 -12.44 -8.98 -4.03
C ALA A 202 -13.77 -8.26 -3.80
N ILE A 203 -13.72 -7.15 -3.05
CA ILE A 203 -14.92 -6.38 -2.72
C ILE A 203 -15.43 -5.55 -3.90
N ASN A 204 -14.64 -5.37 -4.97
CA ASN A 204 -14.98 -4.52 -6.11
C ASN A 204 -15.47 -5.29 -7.34
N ARG A 205 -15.51 -6.63 -7.29
CA ARG A 205 -15.84 -7.48 -8.47
C ARG A 205 -17.25 -7.24 -9.01
N THR A 206 -18.24 -7.26 -8.12
CA THR A 206 -19.67 -7.17 -8.50
C THR A 206 -20.16 -5.73 -8.54
N LYS A 207 -19.72 -4.92 -7.57
CA LYS A 207 -20.03 -3.50 -7.45
C LYS A 207 -18.76 -2.77 -7.04
N LYS A 208 -18.51 -1.61 -7.65
CA LYS A 208 -17.43 -0.71 -7.21
C LYS A 208 -17.77 -0.18 -5.81
N ASN A 209 -17.08 -0.69 -4.80
CA ASN A 209 -17.20 -0.24 -3.41
C ASN A 209 -16.14 0.84 -3.10
N LEU A 210 -14.96 0.77 -3.71
CA LEU A 210 -13.89 1.76 -3.61
C LEU A 210 -13.66 2.48 -4.95
N LEU A 211 -13.45 3.79 -4.89
CA LEU A 211 -12.95 4.59 -6.01
C LEU A 211 -11.43 4.42 -6.12
N ILE A 212 -11.01 3.61 -7.09
CA ILE A 212 -9.60 3.28 -7.35
C ILE A 212 -9.22 3.81 -8.74
N PRO A 213 -8.08 4.52 -8.88
CA PRO A 213 -7.64 5.05 -10.17
C PRO A 213 -7.24 3.95 -11.16
N LYS A 214 -7.09 4.34 -12.43
CA LYS A 214 -6.44 3.50 -13.44
C LYS A 214 -4.92 3.45 -13.19
N TYR A 215 -4.26 2.39 -13.63
CA TYR A 215 -2.83 2.18 -13.42
C TYR A 215 -1.94 3.36 -13.85
N ARG A 216 -2.28 4.06 -14.94
CA ARG A 216 -1.51 5.23 -15.40
C ARG A 216 -1.51 6.39 -14.40
N THR A 217 -2.62 6.60 -13.70
CA THR A 217 -2.69 7.59 -12.62
C THR A 217 -1.94 7.06 -11.39
N ALA A 218 -2.09 5.78 -11.07
CA ALA A 218 -1.39 5.15 -9.95
C ALA A 218 0.14 5.13 -10.11
N LEU A 219 0.66 5.10 -11.35
CA LEU A 219 2.09 5.27 -11.63
C LEU A 219 2.64 6.60 -11.10
N LYS A 220 1.84 7.67 -11.08
CA LYS A 220 2.29 8.93 -10.48
C LYS A 220 2.37 8.85 -8.95
N PHE A 221 1.61 7.93 -8.34
CA PHE A 221 1.57 7.74 -6.89
C PHE A 221 2.71 6.85 -6.43
N ALA A 222 2.82 5.62 -6.96
CA ALA A 222 3.88 4.73 -6.55
C ALA A 222 4.33 3.71 -7.59
N PHE A 223 5.59 3.30 -7.46
CA PHE A 223 6.19 2.15 -8.13
C PHE A 223 6.48 1.03 -7.13
N GLU A 224 6.49 -0.20 -7.62
CA GLU A 224 6.92 -1.37 -6.87
C GLU A 224 7.57 -2.37 -7.82
N THR A 225 6.76 -3.11 -8.58
CA THR A 225 7.26 -4.09 -9.55
C THR A 225 7.62 -3.43 -10.89
N LEU A 226 8.68 -3.92 -11.55
CA LEU A 226 9.14 -3.47 -12.87
C LEU A 226 9.40 -1.95 -12.94
N PRO A 227 10.24 -1.40 -12.04
CA PRO A 227 10.35 0.04 -11.88
C PRO A 227 10.91 0.77 -13.12
N GLU A 228 11.78 0.14 -13.92
CA GLU A 228 12.22 0.69 -15.21
C GLU A 228 11.06 0.92 -16.18
N ARG A 229 10.17 -0.06 -16.29
CA ARG A 229 8.96 0.03 -17.13
C ARG A 229 7.99 1.06 -16.56
N ALA A 230 7.82 1.08 -15.24
CA ALA A 230 6.99 2.06 -14.55
C ALA A 230 7.48 3.48 -14.84
N TYR A 231 8.78 3.72 -14.72
CA TYR A 231 9.44 5.00 -15.00
C TYR A 231 9.25 5.43 -16.46
N LYS A 232 9.47 4.54 -17.42
CA LYS A 232 9.21 4.82 -18.84
C LYS A 232 7.73 5.15 -19.12
N LEU A 233 6.81 4.42 -18.51
CA LEU A 233 5.36 4.66 -18.63
C LEU A 233 4.91 5.94 -17.93
N ASN A 234 5.66 6.38 -16.92
CA ASN A 234 5.49 7.63 -16.19
C ASN A 234 6.37 8.76 -16.75
N HIS A 235 6.69 8.72 -18.05
CA HIS A 235 7.41 9.79 -18.75
C HIS A 235 8.80 10.14 -18.17
N HIS A 236 9.47 9.17 -17.53
CA HIS A 236 10.72 9.37 -16.81
C HIS A 236 10.62 10.38 -15.66
N GLU A 237 9.45 10.44 -15.03
CA GLU A 237 9.22 11.19 -13.79
C GLU A 237 9.17 10.23 -12.60
N LEU A 238 9.76 10.65 -11.47
CA LEU A 238 9.64 9.91 -10.22
C LEU A 238 8.22 10.04 -9.65
N PRO A 239 7.68 8.98 -9.05
CA PRO A 239 6.37 9.01 -8.39
C PRO A 239 6.43 9.74 -7.05
N PHE A 240 5.28 9.87 -6.37
CA PHE A 240 5.25 10.32 -4.97
C PHE A 240 6.14 9.44 -4.07
N GLY A 241 6.05 8.12 -4.18
CA GLY A 241 6.94 7.18 -3.49
C GLY A 241 7.09 5.84 -4.19
N CYS A 242 7.76 4.90 -3.55
CA CYS A 242 7.85 3.51 -4.00
C CYS A 242 7.82 2.55 -2.81
N HIS A 243 7.68 1.26 -3.11
CA HIS A 243 7.64 0.18 -2.13
C HIS A 243 8.52 -0.98 -2.57
N ALA A 244 9.03 -1.73 -1.60
CA ALA A 244 9.95 -2.85 -1.78
C ALA A 244 11.17 -2.45 -2.64
N TRP A 245 11.69 -1.23 -2.43
CA TRP A 245 12.75 -0.66 -3.26
C TRP A 245 14.07 -1.43 -3.12
N GLU A 246 14.28 -2.13 -2.01
CA GLU A 246 15.42 -3.00 -1.75
C GLU A 246 15.50 -4.19 -2.71
N LYS A 247 14.43 -4.51 -3.43
CA LYS A 247 14.40 -5.59 -4.42
C LYS A 247 14.97 -5.20 -5.78
N GLU A 248 15.07 -3.90 -6.06
CA GLU A 248 15.45 -3.35 -7.38
C GLU A 248 16.52 -2.24 -7.22
N LEU A 249 17.54 -2.53 -6.40
CA LEU A 249 18.56 -1.54 -6.00
C LEU A 249 19.30 -0.91 -7.18
N ASP A 250 19.54 -1.65 -8.26
CA ASP A 250 20.26 -1.14 -9.44
C ASP A 250 19.49 0.00 -10.10
N PHE A 251 18.16 -0.10 -10.12
CA PHE A 251 17.30 0.98 -10.59
C PHE A 251 17.23 2.12 -9.56
N TRP A 252 17.00 1.81 -8.28
CA TRP A 252 16.65 2.82 -7.28
C TRP A 252 17.85 3.64 -6.78
N LYS A 253 19.04 3.05 -6.65
CA LYS A 253 20.22 3.73 -6.09
C LYS A 253 20.54 5.07 -6.79
N PRO A 254 20.62 5.15 -8.13
CA PRO A 254 20.88 6.42 -8.82
C PRO A 254 19.81 7.49 -8.57
N HIS A 255 18.56 7.09 -8.34
CA HIS A 255 17.45 8.01 -8.06
C HIS A 255 17.43 8.48 -6.60
N MET A 256 17.80 7.61 -5.66
CA MET A 256 17.78 7.88 -4.22
C MET A 256 19.03 8.63 -3.72
N GLN A 257 20.18 8.51 -4.39
CA GLN A 257 21.41 9.24 -4.05
C GLN A 257 21.22 10.76 -3.95
N LYS A 258 20.22 11.32 -4.63
CA LYS A 258 19.91 12.77 -4.58
C LYS A 258 19.28 13.20 -3.24
N PHE A 259 18.76 12.26 -2.48
CA PHE A 259 18.00 12.49 -1.24
C PHE A 259 18.77 12.04 0.00
N ILE A 260 19.67 11.06 -0.15
CA ILE A 260 20.53 10.58 0.92
C ILE A 260 21.75 11.51 0.99
N LYS A 261 21.77 12.40 1.97
CA LYS A 261 22.91 13.29 2.28
C LYS A 261 24.00 12.57 3.06
#